data_AF-A0A1E5HV67-F1
#
_entry.id   AF-A0A1E5HV67-F1
#
_cell.length_a   1.000
_cell.length_b   1.000
_cell.length_c   1.000
_cell.angle_alpha   90.00
_cell.angle_beta   90.00
_cell.angle_gamma   90.00
#
_symmetry.space_group_name_H-M   'P 1'
#
loop_
_entity.id
_entity.type
_entity.pdbx_description
1 polymer ?
#
loop_
_entity_poly.entity_id
_entity_poly.type
_entity_poly.pdbx_seq_one_letter_code
_entity_poly.pdbx_strand_id
1 'polypeptide(L)'
;MKLKNQAGYVLFLNLILITLIALFIPLVIQEQKINYRILSSRIKAAQNKEAVESGLQYQLYFLKNKSQLCNQKIYLDNEIELRLRGEEDSNYIYFYTYLDDVIPYNAEMKLSKEDFKIIDKKIYRSE
;
A
#
# COMPACT_ATOMS: atom_id res chain seq x y z
N MET A 1 42.33 -33.40 46.47
CA MET A 1 43.40 -32.41 46.20
C MET A 1 43.22 -31.87 44.78
N LYS A 2 43.18 -30.53 44.63
CA LYS A 2 43.13 -29.71 43.39
C LYS A 2 41.79 -29.66 42.61
N LEU A 3 40.82 -28.93 43.15
CA LEU A 3 39.92 -28.07 42.35
C LEU A 3 40.79 -26.94 41.77
N LYS A 4 41.59 -27.22 40.74
CA LYS A 4 42.40 -26.21 40.05
C LYS A 4 41.71 -25.84 38.73
N ASN A 5 41.34 -24.57 38.61
CA ASN A 5 41.06 -23.84 37.37
C ASN A 5 39.70 -23.99 36.65
N GLN A 6 38.59 -24.23 37.35
CA GLN A 6 37.25 -24.11 36.73
C GLN A 6 36.80 -22.65 36.48
N ALA A 7 37.34 -21.68 37.23
CA ALA A 7 36.95 -20.26 37.08
C ALA A 7 37.27 -19.69 35.69
N GLY A 8 38.42 -20.03 35.11
CA GLY A 8 38.79 -19.60 33.75
C GLY A 8 37.89 -20.21 32.67
N TYR A 9 37.48 -21.46 32.84
CA TYR A 9 36.54 -22.14 31.94
C TYR A 9 35.15 -21.51 31.98
N VAL A 10 34.65 -21.19 33.18
CA VAL A 10 33.38 -20.47 33.37
C VAL A 10 33.44 -19.07 32.73
N LEU A 11 34.57 -18.37 32.88
CA LEU A 11 34.76 -17.04 32.31
C LEU A 11 34.81 -17.07 30.78
N PHE A 12 35.47 -18.08 30.20
CA PHE A 12 35.54 -18.29 28.76
C PHE A 12 34.17 -18.65 28.16
N LEU A 13 33.40 -19.53 28.83
CA LEU A 13 32.02 -19.86 28.44
C LEU A 13 31.12 -18.62 28.45
N ASN A 14 31.19 -17.81 29.51
CA ASN A 14 30.42 -16.57 29.59
C ASN A 14 30.80 -15.57 28.50
N LEU A 15 32.10 -15.47 28.16
CA LEU A 15 32.56 -14.60 27.09
C LEU A 15 31.99 -15.04 25.73
N ILE A 16 32.06 -16.34 25.43
CA ILE A 16 31.46 -16.92 24.21
C ILE A 16 29.96 -16.63 24.18
N LEU A 17 29.25 -16.86 25.29
CA LEU A 17 27.81 -16.63 25.37
C LEU A 17 27.44 -15.16 25.11
N ILE A 18 28.16 -14.22 25.74
CA ILE A 18 27.97 -12.77 25.55
C ILE A 18 28.26 -12.38 24.10
N THR A 19 29.34 -12.90 23.49
CA THR A 19 29.65 -12.61 22.09
C THR A 19 28.59 -13.15 21.13
N LEU A 20 28.05 -14.34 21.39
CA LEU A 20 26.96 -14.89 20.59
C LEU A 20 25.72 -14.02 20.71
N ILE A 21 25.30 -13.67 21.94
CA ILE A 21 24.16 -12.77 22.17
C ILE A 21 24.37 -11.43 21.47
N ALA A 22 25.56 -10.85 21.58
CA ALA A 22 25.90 -9.57 20.96
C ALA A 22 25.87 -9.62 19.42
N LEU A 23 26.12 -10.78 18.80
CA LEU A 23 25.99 -10.96 17.35
C LEU A 23 24.52 -11.13 16.93
N PHE A 24 23.70 -11.81 17.73
CA PHE A 24 22.29 -12.05 17.41
C PHE A 24 21.41 -10.81 17.57
N ILE A 25 21.66 -9.95 18.56
CA ILE A 25 20.83 -8.76 18.81
C ILE A 25 20.74 -7.84 17.57
N PRO A 26 21.85 -7.42 16.93
CA PRO A 26 21.80 -6.60 15.71
C PRO A 26 21.10 -7.28 14.54
N LEU A 27 21.23 -8.61 14.40
CA LEU A 27 20.57 -9.37 13.35
C LEU A 27 19.04 -9.35 13.52
N VAL A 28 18.57 -9.60 14.75
CA VAL A 28 17.13 -9.56 15.07
C VAL A 28 16.55 -8.16 14.84
N ILE A 29 17.27 -7.10 15.23
CA ILE A 29 16.84 -5.71 15.00
C ILE A 29 16.73 -5.40 13.49
N GLN A 30 17.69 -5.87 12.69
CA GLN A 30 17.66 -5.68 11.23
C GLN A 30 16.46 -6.39 10.59
N GLU A 31 16.19 -7.63 11.00
CA GLU A 31 15.06 -8.40 10.51
C GLU A 31 13.74 -7.70 10.83
N GLN A 32 13.55 -7.24 12.08
CA GLN A 32 12.36 -6.50 12.49
C GLN A 32 12.18 -5.21 11.67
N LYS A 33 13.27 -4.48 11.41
CA LYS A 33 13.23 -3.25 10.61
C LYS A 33 12.82 -3.52 9.16
N ILE A 34 13.31 -4.60 8.56
CA ILE A 34 12.92 -5.04 7.21
C ILE A 34 11.44 -5.42 7.18
N ASN A 35 11.01 -6.25 8.14
CA ASN A 35 9.62 -6.70 8.25
C ASN A 35 8.66 -5.51 8.43
N TYR A 36 9.02 -4.54 9.25
CA TYR A 36 8.25 -3.31 9.43
C TYR A 36 8.12 -2.50 8.12
N ARG A 37 9.21 -2.35 7.36
CA ARG A 37 9.18 -1.67 6.06
C ARG A 37 8.30 -2.39 5.04
N ILE A 38 8.37 -3.72 4.99
CA ILE A 38 7.52 -4.53 4.11
C ILE A 38 6.05 -4.38 4.50
N LEU A 39 5.75 -4.47 5.80
CA LEU A 39 4.39 -4.36 6.31
C LEU A 39 3.80 -2.97 6.03
N SER A 40 4.52 -1.89 6.35
CA SER A 40 4.08 -0.52 6.07
C SER A 40 3.86 -0.28 4.58
N SER A 41 4.74 -0.79 3.71
CA SER A 41 4.54 -0.72 2.27
C SER A 41 3.28 -1.47 1.80
N ARG A 42 2.99 -2.65 2.37
CA ARG A 42 1.78 -3.41 2.05
C ARG A 42 0.51 -2.71 2.51
N ILE A 43 0.51 -2.15 3.72
CA ILE A 43 -0.62 -1.37 4.26
C ILE A 43 -0.89 -0.18 3.35
N LYS A 44 0.15 0.58 3.00
CA LYS A 44 0.03 1.74 2.13
C LYS A 44 -0.44 1.36 0.71
N ALA A 45 0.07 0.27 0.14
CA ALA A 45 -0.40 -0.24 -1.15
C ALA A 45 -1.89 -0.64 -1.12
N ALA A 46 -2.34 -1.28 -0.04
CA ALA A 46 -3.75 -1.64 0.14
C ALA A 46 -4.63 -0.40 0.26
N GLN A 47 -4.21 0.58 1.06
CA GLN A 47 -4.92 1.87 1.22
C GLN A 47 -5.00 2.64 -0.10
N ASN A 48 -3.91 2.73 -0.86
CA ASN A 48 -3.90 3.43 -2.15
C ASN A 48 -4.78 2.74 -3.19
N LYS A 49 -4.78 1.39 -3.21
CA LYS A 49 -5.68 0.61 -4.05
C LYS A 49 -7.16 0.87 -3.70
N GLU A 50 -7.49 0.91 -2.41
CA GLU A 50 -8.84 1.19 -1.94
C GLU A 50 -9.25 2.62 -2.27
N ALA A 51 -8.35 3.59 -2.08
CA ALA A 51 -8.60 5.00 -2.41
C ALA A 51 -8.99 5.19 -3.89
N VAL A 52 -8.24 4.60 -4.83
CA VAL A 52 -8.57 4.73 -6.26
C VAL A 52 -9.90 4.05 -6.62
N GLU A 53 -10.22 2.95 -5.95
CA GLU A 53 -11.51 2.27 -6.10
C GLU A 53 -12.67 3.13 -5.57
N SER A 54 -12.52 3.73 -4.39
CA SER A 54 -13.48 4.70 -3.84
C SER A 54 -13.67 5.90 -4.77
N GLY A 55 -12.60 6.37 -5.42
CA GLY A 55 -12.70 7.43 -6.44
C GLY A 55 -13.58 7.04 -7.62
N LEU A 56 -13.49 5.79 -8.11
CA LEU A 56 -14.39 5.30 -9.17
C LEU A 56 -15.84 5.21 -8.69
N GLN A 57 -16.06 4.74 -7.46
CA GLN A 57 -17.41 4.67 -6.87
C GLN A 57 -18.01 6.06 -6.68
N TYR A 58 -17.20 7.05 -6.30
CA TYR A 58 -17.63 8.44 -6.22
C TYR A 58 -18.04 8.98 -7.60
N GLN A 59 -17.26 8.70 -8.64
CA GLN A 59 -17.61 9.10 -10.02
C GLN A 59 -18.94 8.49 -10.46
N LEU A 60 -19.19 7.21 -10.17
CA LEU A 60 -20.48 6.56 -10.41
C LEU A 60 -21.63 7.25 -9.66
N TYR A 61 -21.44 7.53 -8.38
CA TYR A 61 -22.44 8.22 -7.56
C TYR A 61 -22.74 9.62 -8.11
N PHE A 62 -21.70 10.37 -8.47
CA PHE A 62 -21.82 11.72 -8.99
C PHE A 62 -22.54 11.73 -10.34
N LEU A 63 -22.20 10.80 -11.23
CA LEU A 63 -22.89 10.62 -12.51
C LEU A 63 -24.37 10.30 -12.30
N LYS A 64 -24.71 9.37 -11.38
CA LYS A 64 -26.12 8.98 -11.15
C LYS A 64 -26.97 10.10 -10.56
N ASN A 65 -26.39 10.97 -9.73
CA ASN A 65 -27.16 12.00 -9.02
C ASN A 65 -27.12 13.38 -9.68
N LYS A 66 -26.00 13.72 -10.34
CA LYS A 66 -25.81 15.03 -10.97
C LYS A 66 -25.74 14.97 -12.49
N SER A 67 -25.77 13.78 -13.08
CA SER A 67 -25.68 13.56 -14.54
C SER A 67 -24.46 14.25 -15.18
N GLN A 68 -23.35 14.31 -14.45
CA GLN A 68 -22.13 15.00 -14.85
C GLN A 68 -20.92 14.07 -14.69
N LEU A 69 -19.95 14.23 -15.60
CA LEU A 69 -18.65 13.59 -15.51
C LEU A 69 -17.73 14.42 -14.62
N CYS A 70 -16.96 13.75 -13.76
CA CYS A 70 -16.00 14.40 -12.89
C CYS A 70 -14.71 14.71 -13.66
N ASN A 71 -14.17 15.92 -13.50
CA ASN A 71 -12.79 16.21 -13.87
C ASN A 71 -12.18 17.10 -12.78
N GLN A 72 -11.79 16.48 -11.66
CA GLN A 72 -11.40 17.22 -10.47
C GLN A 72 -10.41 16.45 -9.61
N LYS A 73 -9.76 17.19 -8.71
CA LYS A 73 -8.94 16.66 -7.61
C LYS A 73 -9.80 16.54 -6.36
N ILE A 74 -9.71 15.42 -5.67
CA ILE A 74 -10.36 15.17 -4.38
C ILE A 74 -9.30 14.78 -3.36
N TYR A 75 -9.38 15.38 -2.18
CA TYR A 75 -8.63 14.95 -1.02
C TYR A 75 -9.52 14.05 -0.18
N LEU A 76 -9.13 12.78 0.01
CA LEU A 76 -9.80 11.89 0.96
C LEU A 76 -9.39 12.23 2.40
N ASP A 77 -8.13 12.64 2.56
CA ASP A 77 -7.55 13.18 3.79
C ASP A 77 -6.36 14.08 3.38
N ASN A 78 -5.66 14.65 4.36
CA ASN A 78 -4.47 15.49 4.17
C ASN A 78 -3.32 14.79 3.42
N GLU A 79 -3.32 13.45 3.38
CA GLU A 79 -2.24 12.65 2.78
C GLU A 79 -2.62 12.01 1.43
N ILE A 80 -3.92 11.91 1.09
CA ILE A 80 -4.38 11.18 -0.09
C ILE A 80 -5.11 12.12 -1.05
N GLU A 81 -4.41 12.47 -2.12
CA GLU A 81 -4.94 13.22 -3.27
C GLU A 81 -5.30 12.27 -4.41
N LEU A 82 -6.55 12.30 -4.85
CA LEU A 82 -7.05 11.58 -6.01
C LEU A 82 -7.34 12.55 -7.14
N ARG A 83 -6.95 12.18 -8.36
CA ARG A 83 -7.35 12.84 -9.60
C ARG A 83 -8.41 12.01 -10.29
N LEU A 84 -9.60 12.58 -10.48
CA LEU A 84 -10.72 11.94 -11.14
C LEU A 84 -10.91 12.55 -12.52
N ARG A 85 -11.14 11.70 -13.51
CA ARG A 85 -11.45 12.10 -14.88
C ARG A 85 -12.49 11.14 -15.47
N GLY A 86 -13.60 11.71 -15.90
CA GLY A 86 -14.64 11.03 -16.65
C GLY A 86 -14.60 11.46 -18.11
N GLU A 87 -14.76 10.49 -19.01
CA GLU A 87 -14.86 10.69 -20.45
C GLU A 87 -16.04 9.89 -20.99
N GLU A 88 -16.53 10.28 -22.15
CA GLU A 88 -17.60 9.56 -22.82
C GLU A 88 -17.39 9.49 -24.32
N ASP A 89 -17.78 8.36 -24.91
CA ASP A 89 -17.90 8.18 -26.36
C ASP A 89 -19.37 7.95 -26.74
N SER A 90 -19.65 7.52 -27.98
CA SER A 90 -21.02 7.31 -28.45
C SER A 90 -21.80 6.26 -27.63
N ASN A 91 -21.12 5.23 -27.11
CA ASN A 91 -21.76 4.05 -26.51
C ASN A 91 -21.38 3.83 -25.05
N TYR A 92 -20.27 4.43 -24.60
CA TYR A 92 -19.61 4.12 -23.34
C TYR A 92 -19.24 5.37 -22.55
N ILE A 93 -19.14 5.18 -21.24
CA ILE A 93 -18.56 6.14 -20.30
C ILE A 93 -17.33 5.50 -19.67
N TYR A 94 -16.25 6.26 -19.61
CA TYR A 94 -14.99 5.85 -19.01
C TYR A 94 -14.73 6.71 -17.77
N PHE A 95 -14.38 6.05 -16.68
CA PHE A 95 -13.89 6.71 -15.48
C PHE A 95 -12.47 6.31 -15.21
N TYR A 96 -11.68 7.32 -14.87
CA TYR A 96 -10.30 7.19 -14.51
C TYR A 96 -10.09 7.83 -13.13
N THR A 97 -9.41 7.11 -12.26
CA THR A 97 -8.94 7.61 -10.98
C THR A 97 -7.45 7.37 -10.88
N TYR A 98 -6.70 8.42 -10.57
CA TYR A 98 -5.25 8.37 -10.43
C TYR A 98 -4.84 8.83 -9.04
N LEU A 99 -3.90 8.12 -8.44
CA LEU A 99 -3.27 8.47 -7.18
C LEU A 99 -1.75 8.52 -7.41
N ASP A 100 -1.19 9.73 -7.27
CA ASP A 100 0.25 9.96 -7.36
C ASP A 100 0.83 9.98 -5.94
N ASP A 101 1.50 8.91 -5.57
CA ASP A 101 2.14 8.75 -4.25
C ASP A 101 3.35 7.83 -4.41
N VAL A 102 4.08 7.56 -3.32
CA VAL A 102 5.21 6.62 -3.25
C VAL A 102 4.85 5.25 -3.82
N ILE A 103 3.59 4.83 -3.69
CA ILE A 103 3.05 3.64 -4.33
C ILE A 103 1.86 4.09 -5.18
N PRO A 104 2.09 4.46 -6.45
CA PRO A 104 1.05 5.04 -7.27
C PRO A 104 0.10 3.94 -7.75
N TYR A 105 -1.19 4.30 -7.85
CA TYR A 105 -2.23 3.39 -8.31
C TYR A 105 -3.14 4.13 -9.28
N ASN A 106 -3.60 3.39 -10.28
CA ASN A 106 -4.59 3.84 -11.25
C ASN A 106 -5.78 2.88 -11.22
N ALA A 107 -6.96 3.43 -11.48
CA ALA A 107 -8.16 2.66 -11.65
C ALA A 107 -8.96 3.17 -12.85
N GLU A 108 -9.49 2.23 -13.62
CA GLU A 108 -10.25 2.48 -14.84
C GLU A 108 -11.55 1.70 -14.79
N MET A 109 -12.64 2.33 -15.23
CA MET A 109 -13.95 1.69 -15.32
C MET A 109 -14.63 2.08 -16.62
N LYS A 110 -15.14 1.08 -17.33
CA LYS A 110 -15.94 1.25 -18.54
C LYS A 110 -17.39 0.88 -18.27
N LEU A 111 -18.31 1.77 -18.64
CA LEU A 111 -19.75 1.63 -18.46
C LEU A 111 -20.48 1.67 -19.80
N SER A 112 -21.56 0.91 -19.94
CA SER A 112 -22.53 1.11 -21.04
C SER A 112 -23.39 2.34 -20.77
N LYS A 113 -23.64 3.19 -21.79
CA LYS A 113 -24.54 4.33 -21.67
C LYS A 113 -26.02 3.95 -21.54
N GLU A 114 -26.42 2.82 -22.14
CA GLU A 114 -27.83 2.40 -22.14
C GLU A 114 -28.29 1.99 -20.74
N ASP A 115 -27.47 1.17 -20.07
CA ASP A 115 -27.85 0.50 -18.83
C ASP A 115 -27.03 0.95 -17.59
N PHE A 116 -25.98 1.77 -17.78
CA PHE A 116 -24.94 2.04 -16.78
C PHE A 116 -24.29 0.80 -16.16
N LYS A 117 -24.33 -0.33 -16.88
CA LYS A 117 -23.66 -1.57 -16.47
C LYS A 117 -22.15 -1.43 -16.61
N ILE A 118 -21.42 -1.93 -15.61
CA ILE A 118 -19.97 -2.05 -15.64
C ILE A 118 -19.59 -3.17 -16.60
N ILE A 119 -18.89 -2.81 -17.66
CA ILE A 119 -18.38 -3.73 -18.68
C ILE A 119 -16.99 -4.21 -18.27
N ASP A 120 -16.15 -3.27 -17.83
CA ASP A 120 -14.79 -3.55 -17.42
C ASP A 120 -14.40 -2.66 -16.23
N LYS A 121 -13.61 -3.21 -15.31
CA LYS A 121 -13.02 -2.49 -14.19
C LYS A 121 -11.61 -3.02 -13.96
N LYS A 122 -10.62 -2.13 -14.04
CA LYS A 122 -9.21 -2.46 -13.82
C LYS A 122 -8.66 -1.56 -12.72
N ILE A 123 -7.91 -2.16 -11.80
CA ILE A 123 -7.15 -1.44 -10.79
C ILE A 123 -5.74 -1.99 -10.85
N TYR A 124 -4.77 -1.13 -11.09
CA TYR A 124 -3.39 -1.53 -11.29
C TYR A 124 -2.43 -0.52 -10.68
N ARG A 125 -1.24 -1.00 -10.37
CA ARG A 125 -0.15 -0.15 -9.89
C ARG A 125 0.48 0.56 -11.09
N SER A 126 0.61 1.87 -11.03
CA SER A 126 1.32 2.66 -12.05
C SER A 126 2.84 2.56 -11.82
N GLU A 127 3.61 2.74 -12.90
CA GLU A 127 5.06 2.91 -12.82
C GLU A 127 5.43 4.38 -12.55
#